data_AF-A0A840WHY5-F1
#
_entry.id   AF-A0A840WHY5-F1
#
_cell.length_a   1.000
_cell.length_b   1.000
_cell.length_c   1.000
_cell.angle_alpha   90.00
_cell.angle_beta   90.00
_cell.angle_gamma   90.00
#
_symmetry.space_group_name_H-M   'P 1'
#
loop_
_entity.id
_entity.type
_entity.pdbx_description
1 polymer ?
#
loop_
_entity_poly.entity_id
_entity_poly.type
_entity_poly.pdbx_seq_one_letter_code
_entity_poly.pdbx_strand_id
1 'polypeptide(L)'
;MPRPSKYVSRSDLGWGTSPASRANPRSGLVIHYDSVNQGLAGKDHSACLTYWRNTRNFHTGPSRGWADIGYCADEETEVLTEDGWRSFRELRAGDTVLTLDHGSGTSRWQPVQAVNVFPATERTLIRMAGRSHSSLTTANHRWPVERTGRSTHTGLSTGEHRVRGERRVPGEHWVSGEHWATTASLTDRDRIRVAAPCDHLPNEPKWPDAMVTEVARTWSARAAMGPRLREHAPGGVPSHAFLRSLTAPQLRLLLGEFAADGAREGLSRGSAEALQFAAVLAGKPVHLRADPGTDRGGGWSVAFDRHQLLPIGPGGLNRREETYGGHIWCPTTPNGTWLARRRGTVYFTGNSFMACAHGYVIEGRGLYRAQAAQPGGNSSHYSCTLATGPADAITPEQINAVRVLRKWLMEPDTSIAGTVLGHRDFIATSCPGERAYQLVRDGTFAQPPGGTEGDDMPRHRRFEKDRAQALDPRTWVSLAFDRRHDGEAGELYSLVGVDETDGAYYDISVGVVLEGVTPGAEVQIRATEYEPNGDGGWRIARNRPLDSPVHAGGGAHFTYSWKGNLAAGRRVRIRVAQFGEVEAHVTSATADVFYWPR
;
A
#
# COMPACT_ATOMS: atom_id res chain seq x y z
N MET A 1 -7.74 -18.03 17.18
CA MET A 1 -8.89 -17.38 16.52
C MET A 1 -8.67 -17.47 15.01
N PRO A 2 -9.71 -17.67 14.18
CA PRO A 2 -9.60 -17.54 12.73
C PRO A 2 -9.10 -16.15 12.30
N ARG A 3 -8.71 -16.03 11.01
CA ARG A 3 -8.48 -14.74 10.35
C ARG A 3 -9.75 -13.86 10.48
N PRO A 4 -9.65 -12.54 10.71
CA PRO A 4 -10.84 -11.71 10.81
C PRO A 4 -11.71 -11.75 9.55
N SER A 5 -13.04 -11.66 9.73
CA SER A 5 -14.02 -11.54 8.65
C SER A 5 -13.73 -10.33 7.76
N LYS A 6 -13.61 -9.15 8.36
CA LYS A 6 -13.13 -7.92 7.70
C LYS A 6 -11.60 -7.85 7.48
N TYR A 7 -10.96 -8.97 7.13
CA TYR A 7 -9.56 -8.98 6.70
C TYR A 7 -9.46 -9.12 5.18
N VAL A 8 -8.91 -8.10 4.53
CA VAL A 8 -8.58 -8.14 3.09
C VAL A 8 -7.10 -8.47 2.96
N SER A 9 -6.82 -9.73 2.66
CA SER A 9 -5.46 -10.27 2.54
C SER A 9 -4.82 -9.92 1.21
N ARG A 10 -3.51 -10.18 1.11
CA ARG A 10 -2.76 -10.02 -0.15
C ARG A 10 -3.40 -10.78 -1.33
N SER A 11 -3.89 -12.00 -1.15
CA SER A 11 -4.56 -12.75 -2.22
C SER A 11 -5.85 -12.06 -2.67
N ASP A 12 -6.63 -11.52 -1.74
CA ASP A 12 -7.90 -10.83 -2.00
C ASP A 12 -7.69 -9.48 -2.71
N LEU A 13 -6.46 -8.96 -2.66
CA LEU A 13 -6.00 -7.78 -3.37
C LEU A 13 -5.40 -8.09 -4.76
N GLY A 14 -5.22 -9.38 -5.09
CA GLY A 14 -4.57 -9.87 -6.31
C GLY A 14 -3.05 -9.95 -6.23
N TRP A 15 -2.48 -10.07 -5.02
CA TRP A 15 -1.03 -9.99 -4.79
C TRP A 15 -0.45 -11.31 -4.25
N GLY A 16 0.71 -11.70 -4.80
CA GLY A 16 1.51 -12.80 -4.25
C GLY A 16 2.14 -12.49 -2.89
N THR A 17 2.78 -13.50 -2.29
CA THR A 17 3.50 -13.43 -1.01
C THR A 17 4.41 -12.20 -0.90
N SER A 18 4.41 -11.54 0.25
CA SER A 18 5.27 -10.38 0.51
C SER A 18 6.76 -10.74 0.39
N PRO A 19 7.51 -10.12 -0.54
CA PRO A 19 8.95 -10.34 -0.69
C PRO A 19 9.78 -9.55 0.33
N ALA A 20 9.15 -8.86 1.28
CA ALA A 20 9.87 -8.20 2.38
C ALA A 20 10.66 -9.23 3.22
N SER A 21 11.77 -8.80 3.82
CA SER A 21 12.59 -9.67 4.68
C SER A 21 11.76 -10.25 5.83
N ARG A 22 11.96 -11.54 6.14
CA ARG A 22 11.31 -12.18 7.30
C ARG A 22 11.74 -11.47 8.59
N ALA A 23 10.78 -11.21 9.46
CA ALA A 23 10.99 -10.88 10.86
C ALA A 23 10.07 -11.76 11.72
N ASN A 24 10.21 -11.67 13.04
CA ASN A 24 9.20 -12.19 13.96
C ASN A 24 8.84 -11.07 14.95
N PRO A 25 8.01 -10.09 14.56
CA PRO A 25 7.57 -9.05 15.47
C PRO A 25 6.78 -9.69 16.61
N ARG A 26 7.15 -9.38 17.86
CA ARG A 26 6.54 -9.93 19.09
C ARG A 26 6.22 -8.86 20.15
N SER A 27 6.60 -7.61 19.94
CA SER A 27 6.57 -6.55 20.98
C SER A 27 5.30 -5.70 20.97
N GLY A 28 4.51 -5.71 19.89
CA GLY A 28 3.22 -5.02 19.82
C GLY A 28 2.84 -4.51 18.42
N LEU A 29 1.90 -3.58 18.40
CA LEU A 29 1.38 -2.91 17.20
C LEU A 29 1.63 -1.39 17.29
N VAL A 30 2.07 -0.77 16.19
CA VAL A 30 2.32 0.68 16.12
C VAL A 30 1.34 1.36 15.18
N ILE A 31 0.65 2.38 15.70
CA ILE A 31 -0.33 3.19 14.99
C ILE A 31 0.36 4.35 14.28
N HIS A 32 0.02 4.52 13.01
CA HIS A 32 0.42 5.63 12.14
C HIS A 32 -0.84 6.31 11.59
N TYR A 33 -0.70 7.39 10.82
CA TYR A 33 -1.79 8.02 10.06
C TYR A 33 -1.37 8.43 8.66
N ASP A 34 -2.32 8.55 7.73
CA ASP A 34 -2.04 8.83 6.32
C ASP A 34 -1.44 10.23 6.10
N SER A 35 -1.50 11.09 7.13
CA SER A 35 -0.99 12.48 7.15
C SER A 35 -1.71 13.45 6.20
N VAL A 36 -2.55 12.94 5.30
CA VAL A 36 -3.37 13.67 4.32
C VAL A 36 -4.84 13.38 4.59
N ASN A 37 -5.71 14.41 4.56
CA ASN A 37 -7.15 14.21 4.72
C ASN A 37 -7.73 13.62 3.43
N GLN A 38 -8.12 12.35 3.46
CA GLN A 38 -8.63 11.63 2.29
C GLN A 38 -10.17 11.61 2.24
N GLY A 39 -10.85 11.92 3.35
CA GLY A 39 -12.31 11.83 3.46
C GLY A 39 -12.84 10.41 3.22
N LEU A 40 -12.04 9.37 3.49
CA LEU A 40 -12.37 7.99 3.14
C LEU A 40 -13.56 7.41 3.91
N ALA A 41 -13.91 7.97 5.07
CA ALA A 41 -15.10 7.57 5.83
C ALA A 41 -16.44 8.01 5.19
N GLY A 42 -16.41 8.91 4.19
CA GLY A 42 -17.60 9.37 3.46
C GLY A 42 -17.67 8.82 2.03
N LYS A 43 -17.06 7.66 1.77
CA LYS A 43 -16.92 7.01 0.45
C LYS A 43 -17.05 5.50 0.65
N ASP A 44 -17.42 4.73 -0.37
CA ASP A 44 -17.50 3.27 -0.24
C ASP A 44 -16.16 2.62 0.12
N HIS A 45 -16.19 1.42 0.70
CA HIS A 45 -14.98 0.63 1.00
C HIS A 45 -14.10 0.37 -0.24
N SER A 46 -14.69 0.33 -1.43
CA SER A 46 -13.99 0.26 -2.72
C SER A 46 -12.98 1.41 -2.93
N ALA A 47 -13.23 2.60 -2.36
CA ALA A 47 -12.29 3.72 -2.35
C ALA A 47 -11.07 3.42 -1.46
N CYS A 48 -11.25 2.78 -0.30
CA CYS A 48 -10.14 2.35 0.55
C CYS A 48 -9.29 1.26 -0.15
N LEU A 49 -9.93 0.31 -0.84
CA LEU A 49 -9.22 -0.72 -1.61
C LEU A 49 -8.48 -0.13 -2.81
N THR A 50 -9.08 0.85 -3.50
CA THR A 50 -8.44 1.56 -4.62
C THR A 50 -7.27 2.39 -4.13
N TYR A 51 -7.43 3.14 -3.03
CA TYR A 51 -6.31 3.82 -2.38
C TYR A 51 -5.21 2.84 -2.00
N TRP A 52 -5.56 1.68 -1.41
CA TRP A 52 -4.56 0.70 -0.98
C TRP A 52 -3.84 0.00 -2.13
N ARG A 53 -4.52 -0.27 -3.24
CA ARG A 53 -3.91 -0.77 -4.48
C ARG A 53 -3.05 0.29 -5.17
N ASN A 54 -3.49 1.54 -5.22
CA ASN A 54 -2.69 2.63 -5.80
C ASN A 54 -1.41 2.85 -4.97
N THR A 55 -1.56 2.94 -3.65
CA THR A 55 -0.43 3.04 -2.73
C THR A 55 0.50 1.84 -2.88
N ARG A 56 0.03 0.59 -2.86
CA ARG A 56 0.95 -0.53 -3.08
C ARG A 56 1.56 -0.54 -4.49
N ASN A 57 0.84 -0.24 -5.56
CA ASN A 57 1.41 -0.24 -6.93
C ASN A 57 2.48 0.85 -7.13
N PHE A 58 2.26 2.02 -6.53
CA PHE A 58 3.23 3.10 -6.36
C PHE A 58 4.49 2.59 -5.65
N HIS A 59 4.38 1.62 -4.72
CA HIS A 59 5.51 1.02 -4.01
C HIS A 59 6.10 -0.27 -4.62
N THR A 60 5.33 -1.14 -5.26
CA THR A 60 5.78 -2.50 -5.60
C THR A 60 5.57 -2.87 -7.06
N GLY A 61 5.15 -1.92 -7.90
CA GLY A 61 5.49 -2.02 -9.31
C GLY A 61 7.01 -1.97 -9.50
N PRO A 62 7.51 -2.04 -10.75
CA PRO A 62 8.91 -1.66 -11.02
C PRO A 62 9.17 -0.32 -10.32
N SER A 63 8.20 0.60 -10.43
CA SER A 63 7.72 1.72 -9.60
C SER A 63 8.34 2.03 -8.25
N ARG A 64 8.91 1.11 -7.51
CA ARG A 64 9.80 1.45 -6.39
C ARG A 64 10.87 0.37 -6.19
N GLY A 65 10.65 -0.85 -6.71
CA GLY A 65 11.31 -2.05 -6.23
C GLY A 65 11.17 -2.22 -4.71
N TRP A 66 10.21 -1.54 -4.07
CA TRP A 66 9.96 -1.75 -2.65
C TRP A 66 9.31 -3.13 -2.53
N ALA A 67 9.98 -4.01 -1.78
CA ALA A 67 9.50 -5.36 -1.56
C ALA A 67 8.08 -5.32 -0.99
N ASP A 68 7.94 -4.45 0.01
CA ASP A 68 6.79 -3.61 0.33
C ASP A 68 7.43 -2.43 1.17
N ILE A 69 6.79 -1.74 2.13
CA ILE A 69 6.73 -0.25 2.25
C ILE A 69 7.38 0.52 3.48
N GLY A 70 7.97 1.77 3.32
CA GLY A 70 8.71 2.73 4.25
C GLY A 70 9.00 4.23 3.79
N TYR A 71 10.16 4.96 3.96
CA TYR A 71 10.26 6.47 3.71
C TYR A 71 11.62 7.20 3.28
N CYS A 72 11.76 8.57 3.38
CA CYS A 72 12.50 9.52 2.45
C CYS A 72 13.74 10.39 2.94
N ALA A 73 14.17 11.48 2.21
CA ALA A 73 15.50 12.23 2.26
C ALA A 73 15.45 13.81 2.30
N ASP A 74 16.58 14.55 2.25
CA ASP A 74 16.71 16.01 2.56
C ASP A 74 16.71 17.06 1.41
N GLU A 75 16.63 18.37 1.73
CA GLU A 75 16.54 19.49 0.75
C GLU A 75 17.78 19.71 -0.13
N GLU A 76 19.00 19.37 0.31
CA GLU A 76 20.19 19.47 -0.56
C GLU A 76 20.23 18.36 -1.64
N THR A 77 19.35 17.36 -1.53
CA THR A 77 19.24 16.30 -2.52
C THR A 77 18.37 16.77 -3.69
N GLU A 78 18.89 16.63 -4.91
CA GLU A 78 18.26 16.91 -6.20
C GLU A 78 17.96 15.59 -6.94
N VAL A 79 17.06 15.58 -7.93
CA VAL A 79 16.87 14.44 -8.85
C VAL A 79 17.35 14.78 -10.27
N LEU A 80 17.84 13.79 -11.01
CA LEU A 80 18.15 13.95 -12.43
C LEU A 80 16.88 13.92 -13.28
N THR A 81 16.58 15.02 -13.98
CA THR A 81 15.61 15.08 -15.08
C THR A 81 16.29 15.00 -16.45
N GLU A 82 15.50 14.78 -17.50
CA GLU A 82 15.98 14.77 -18.89
C GLU A 82 16.71 16.05 -19.34
N ASP A 83 16.48 17.17 -18.65
CA ASP A 83 17.10 18.47 -18.93
C ASP A 83 18.09 18.93 -17.85
N GLY A 84 18.47 18.04 -16.93
CA GLY A 84 19.45 18.30 -15.87
C GLY A 84 18.90 18.08 -14.47
N TRP A 85 19.63 18.53 -13.45
CA TRP A 85 19.25 18.34 -12.04
C TRP A 85 18.16 19.32 -11.61
N ARG A 86 17.19 18.84 -10.82
CA ARG A 86 16.12 19.67 -10.20
C ARG A 86 16.00 19.38 -8.71
N SER A 87 15.80 20.43 -7.92
CA SER A 87 15.38 20.31 -6.52
C SER A 87 13.88 19.99 -6.42
N PHE A 88 13.42 19.63 -5.22
CA PHE A 88 12.00 19.43 -4.92
C PHE A 88 11.12 20.66 -5.21
N ARG A 89 11.71 21.86 -5.27
CA ARG A 89 11.00 23.14 -5.52
C ARG A 89 10.75 23.36 -7.00
N GLU A 90 11.55 22.77 -7.87
CA GLU A 90 11.46 22.86 -9.34
C GLU A 90 10.74 21.65 -9.95
N LEU A 91 10.87 20.47 -9.33
CA LEU A 91 10.26 19.23 -9.80
C LEU A 91 8.72 19.23 -9.72
N ARG A 92 8.06 18.64 -10.72
CA ARG A 92 6.60 18.50 -10.81
C ARG A 92 6.22 17.05 -11.13
N ALA A 93 4.95 16.70 -10.88
CA ALA A 93 4.39 15.49 -11.49
C ALA A 93 4.32 15.67 -13.02
N GLY A 94 4.68 14.64 -13.77
CA GLY A 94 4.88 14.67 -15.22
C GLY A 94 6.34 14.78 -15.66
N ASP A 95 7.23 15.38 -14.85
CA ASP A 95 8.66 15.54 -15.22
C ASP A 95 9.34 14.17 -15.42
N THR A 96 10.02 13.96 -16.54
CA THR A 96 10.82 12.74 -16.74
C THR A 96 12.09 12.76 -15.89
N VAL A 97 12.32 11.72 -15.09
CA VAL A 97 13.52 11.54 -14.25
C VAL A 97 14.23 10.23 -14.54
N LEU A 98 15.54 10.20 -14.28
CA LEU A 98 16.32 8.96 -14.39
C LEU A 98 16.11 8.11 -13.14
N THR A 99 15.98 6.81 -13.34
CA THR A 99 15.71 5.81 -12.30
C THR A 99 16.56 4.56 -12.52
N LEU A 100 16.44 3.55 -11.67
CA LEU A 100 17.10 2.24 -11.75
C LEU A 100 16.06 1.11 -11.65
N ASP A 101 15.97 0.26 -12.67
CA ASP A 101 15.28 -1.02 -12.51
C ASP A 101 16.19 -1.96 -11.71
N HIS A 102 15.71 -2.37 -10.53
CA HIS A 102 16.44 -3.24 -9.62
C HIS A 102 16.41 -4.72 -10.05
N GLY A 103 15.54 -5.11 -10.98
CA GLY A 103 15.51 -6.46 -11.56
C GLY A 103 16.60 -6.69 -12.61
N SER A 104 16.86 -5.68 -13.45
CA SER A 104 17.88 -5.72 -14.53
C SER A 104 19.20 -5.03 -14.17
N GLY A 105 19.21 -4.14 -13.17
CA GLY A 105 20.38 -3.35 -12.79
C GLY A 105 20.71 -2.19 -13.75
N THR A 106 19.80 -1.85 -14.68
CA THR A 106 19.94 -0.74 -15.65
C THR A 106 19.13 0.50 -15.25
N SER A 107 19.54 1.66 -15.75
CA SER A 107 18.85 2.93 -15.52
C SER A 107 17.97 3.34 -16.70
N ARG A 108 16.86 4.05 -16.42
CA ARG A 108 15.89 4.46 -17.45
C ARG A 108 15.11 5.72 -17.09
N TRP A 109 14.59 6.39 -18.12
CA TRP A 109 13.82 7.63 -18.02
C TRP A 109 12.34 7.34 -17.82
N GLN A 110 11.74 7.91 -16.77
CA GLN A 110 10.33 7.67 -16.42
C GLN A 110 9.68 8.91 -15.76
N PRO A 111 8.37 9.16 -15.96
CA PRO A 111 7.70 10.36 -15.45
C PRO A 111 7.47 10.32 -13.94
N VAL A 112 7.77 11.41 -13.23
CA VAL A 112 7.41 11.61 -11.82
C VAL A 112 5.89 11.57 -11.67
N GLN A 113 5.37 10.67 -10.84
CA GLN A 113 3.92 10.55 -10.59
C GLN A 113 3.46 11.43 -9.41
N ALA A 114 4.39 11.85 -8.54
CA ALA A 114 4.15 12.83 -7.45
C ALA A 114 5.49 13.38 -6.90
N VAL A 115 5.44 14.55 -6.24
CA VAL A 115 6.58 15.09 -5.47
C VAL A 115 6.13 15.21 -4.02
N ASN A 116 6.61 14.33 -3.15
CA ASN A 116 6.23 14.29 -1.75
C ASN A 116 7.17 15.23 -0.98
N VAL A 117 6.62 16.24 -0.30
CA VAL A 117 7.38 17.20 0.52
C VAL A 117 6.77 17.23 1.92
N PHE A 118 7.60 16.97 2.92
CA PHE A 118 7.23 16.98 4.34
C PHE A 118 7.80 18.25 4.99
N PRO A 119 7.05 18.91 5.89
CA PRO A 119 7.39 20.25 6.40
C PRO A 119 8.76 20.31 7.07
N ALA A 120 9.40 21.48 6.98
CA ALA A 120 10.56 21.82 7.80
C ALA A 120 10.24 21.62 9.29
N THR A 121 11.00 20.75 9.95
CA THR A 121 10.85 20.38 11.36
C THR A 121 12.13 19.70 11.80
N GLU A 122 12.57 19.95 13.03
CA GLU A 122 13.76 19.30 13.58
C GLU A 122 13.58 17.78 13.68
N ARG A 123 14.48 17.03 13.02
CA ARG A 123 14.50 15.57 12.97
C ARG A 123 15.94 15.07 12.92
N THR A 124 16.23 13.93 13.54
CA THR A 124 17.52 13.25 13.35
C THR A 124 17.55 12.55 11.98
N LEU A 125 18.52 12.91 11.14
CA LEU A 125 18.82 12.21 9.89
C LEU A 125 20.19 11.54 10.00
N ILE A 126 20.40 10.46 9.25
CA ILE A 126 21.72 9.83 9.11
C ILE A 126 22.40 10.44 7.90
N ARG A 127 23.53 11.12 8.15
CA ARG A 127 24.47 11.57 7.13
C ARG A 127 25.45 10.46 6.82
N MET A 128 25.57 10.12 5.54
CA MET A 128 26.65 9.28 5.02
C MET A 128 27.50 10.12 4.07
N ALA A 129 28.82 10.11 4.26
CA ALA A 129 29.75 10.92 3.47
C ALA A 129 31.10 10.22 3.26
N GLY A 130 31.63 10.31 2.05
CA GLY A 130 32.96 9.83 1.68
C GLY A 130 33.52 10.62 0.50
N ARG A 131 34.59 10.12 -0.13
CA ARG A 131 35.23 10.83 -1.26
C ARG A 131 34.26 11.12 -2.42
N SER A 132 33.36 10.17 -2.71
CA SER A 132 32.50 10.15 -3.89
C SER A 132 31.01 9.95 -3.57
N HIS A 133 30.60 10.19 -2.32
CA HIS A 133 29.21 10.07 -1.86
C HIS A 133 28.89 11.07 -0.75
N SER A 134 27.69 11.63 -0.79
CA SER A 134 27.07 12.42 0.27
C SER A 134 25.58 12.14 0.24
N SER A 135 24.97 11.82 1.38
CA SER A 135 23.52 11.67 1.50
C SER A 135 23.08 11.99 2.93
N LEU A 136 21.99 12.73 3.11
CA LEU A 136 21.38 13.00 4.41
C LEU A 136 19.94 12.49 4.37
N THR A 137 19.64 11.45 5.15
CA THR A 137 18.45 10.62 4.91
C THR A 137 17.84 10.09 6.21
N THR A 138 16.55 9.77 6.21
CA THR A 138 15.93 9.13 7.39
C THR A 138 16.51 7.72 7.63
N ALA A 139 16.50 7.23 8.86
CA ALA A 139 17.03 5.91 9.20
C ALA A 139 16.38 4.75 8.41
N ASN A 140 15.12 4.91 7.98
CA ASN A 140 14.36 3.91 7.22
C ASN A 140 14.47 4.06 5.68
N HIS A 141 15.24 5.03 5.20
CA HIS A 141 15.41 5.31 3.77
C HIS A 141 16.10 4.17 3.04
N ARG A 142 15.53 3.66 1.94
CA ARG A 142 16.05 2.45 1.26
C ARG A 142 17.10 2.73 0.19
N TRP A 143 17.97 1.75 0.02
CA TRP A 143 19.08 1.73 -0.92
C TRP A 143 19.03 0.45 -1.76
N PRO A 144 19.03 0.52 -3.10
CA PRO A 144 19.36 -0.64 -3.91
C PRO A 144 20.86 -0.87 -3.76
N VAL A 145 21.21 -2.08 -3.32
CA VAL A 145 22.57 -2.47 -2.99
C VAL A 145 22.89 -3.83 -3.56
N GLU A 146 24.11 -4.01 -4.08
CA GLU A 146 24.63 -5.36 -4.22
C GLU A 146 25.17 -5.82 -2.86
N ARG A 147 24.81 -7.02 -2.41
CA ARG A 147 25.33 -7.59 -1.15
C ARG A 147 26.09 -8.88 -1.42
N THR A 148 27.27 -9.04 -0.81
CA THR A 148 28.02 -10.29 -0.87
C THR A 148 27.61 -11.25 0.25
N GLY A 149 27.37 -12.52 -0.11
CA GLY A 149 26.99 -13.58 0.81
C GLY A 149 27.84 -14.84 0.62
N ARG A 150 28.02 -15.61 1.70
CA ARG A 150 28.58 -16.98 1.63
C ARG A 150 27.48 -17.94 1.21
N SER A 151 27.74 -18.76 0.20
CA SER A 151 26.89 -19.91 -0.12
C SER A 151 27.24 -21.10 0.79
N THR A 152 26.21 -21.82 1.23
CA THR A 152 26.33 -23.17 1.82
C THR A 152 25.87 -24.27 0.87
N HIS A 153 25.51 -23.93 -0.37
CA HIS A 153 25.08 -24.90 -1.39
C HIS A 153 26.25 -25.37 -2.25
N THR A 154 26.45 -26.68 -2.30
CA THR A 154 27.32 -27.38 -3.25
C THR A 154 26.64 -27.47 -4.63
N GLY A 155 26.41 -26.30 -5.25
CA GLY A 155 25.88 -26.16 -6.60
C GLY A 155 26.96 -25.67 -7.57
N LEU A 156 27.11 -26.34 -8.71
CA LEU A 156 28.07 -25.97 -9.74
C LEU A 156 27.70 -24.61 -10.37
N SER A 157 28.57 -23.61 -10.21
CA SER A 157 28.49 -22.34 -10.95
C SER A 157 29.61 -22.24 -11.98
N THR A 158 29.26 -22.20 -13.26
CA THR A 158 30.19 -22.01 -14.38
C THR A 158 30.39 -20.52 -14.66
N GLY A 159 31.45 -19.93 -14.10
CA GLY A 159 31.87 -18.56 -14.41
C GLY A 159 33.01 -18.06 -13.50
N GLU A 160 34.24 -17.97 -14.02
CA GLU A 160 35.34 -17.34 -13.28
C GLU A 160 35.30 -15.81 -13.40
N HIS A 161 35.22 -15.11 -12.26
CA HIS A 161 35.71 -13.74 -12.14
C HIS A 161 36.70 -13.66 -10.97
N ARG A 162 37.99 -13.43 -11.28
CA ARG A 162 39.08 -13.46 -10.29
C ARG A 162 39.30 -12.10 -9.64
N VAL A 163 39.10 -12.01 -8.34
CA VAL A 163 39.66 -10.92 -7.51
C VAL A 163 40.99 -11.40 -6.92
N ARG A 164 42.05 -10.59 -7.05
CA ARG A 164 43.42 -10.96 -6.70
C ARG A 164 43.83 -10.35 -5.35
N GLY A 165 43.85 -11.15 -4.28
CA GLY A 165 44.40 -10.72 -2.99
C GLY A 165 44.14 -11.64 -1.79
N GLU A 166 43.03 -12.39 -1.78
CA GLU A 166 42.60 -13.11 -0.57
C GLU A 166 43.14 -14.54 -0.47
N ARG A 167 43.48 -14.95 0.76
CA ARG A 167 44.09 -16.24 1.09
C ARG A 167 43.03 -17.36 1.09
N ARG A 168 42.87 -18.01 -0.05
CA ARG A 168 41.81 -19.00 -0.33
C ARG A 168 41.76 -20.15 0.70
N VAL A 169 40.64 -20.26 1.41
CA VAL A 169 40.24 -21.49 2.12
C VAL A 169 39.55 -22.41 1.09
N PRO A 170 39.93 -23.69 0.95
CA PRO A 170 39.24 -24.61 0.03
C PRO A 170 37.80 -24.86 0.46
N GLY A 171 36.84 -24.64 -0.46
CA GLY A 171 35.42 -24.96 -0.27
C GLY A 171 34.45 -23.78 -0.16
N GLU A 172 34.92 -22.55 0.07
CA GLU A 172 34.02 -21.39 0.15
C GLU A 172 33.64 -20.84 -1.24
N HIS A 173 32.34 -20.75 -1.52
CA HIS A 173 31.77 -20.05 -2.67
C HIS A 173 31.02 -18.80 -2.23
N TRP A 174 31.30 -17.67 -2.88
CA TRP A 174 30.61 -16.39 -2.66
C TRP A 174 29.57 -16.16 -3.76
N VAL A 175 28.41 -15.65 -3.37
CA VAL A 175 27.33 -15.24 -4.28
C VAL A 175 27.00 -13.79 -3.95
N SER A 176 26.81 -12.97 -4.99
CA SER A 176 26.24 -11.64 -4.85
C SER A 176 24.90 -11.54 -5.56
N GLY A 177 24.12 -10.53 -5.18
CA GLY A 177 22.81 -10.27 -5.77
C GLY A 177 22.35 -8.85 -5.46
N GLU A 178 21.39 -8.38 -6.26
CA GLU A 178 20.66 -7.13 -6.00
C GLU A 178 19.73 -7.32 -4.79
N HIS A 179 19.88 -6.43 -3.81
CA HIS A 179 19.18 -6.44 -2.55
C HIS A 179 18.77 -5.02 -2.13
N TRP A 180 17.98 -4.93 -1.07
CA TRP A 180 17.59 -3.66 -0.48
C TRP A 180 17.93 -3.57 1.01
N ALA A 181 18.63 -2.50 1.38
CA ALA A 181 18.90 -2.11 2.76
C ALA A 181 18.16 -0.80 3.10
N THR A 182 18.04 -0.45 4.39
CA THR A 182 17.73 0.92 4.84
C THR A 182 18.99 1.63 5.32
N THR A 183 19.00 2.96 5.45
CA THR A 183 20.19 3.70 5.94
C THR A 183 20.66 3.20 7.31
N ALA A 184 19.77 2.75 8.18
CA ALA A 184 20.12 2.05 9.41
C ALA A 184 20.71 0.64 9.14
N SER A 185 20.05 -0.17 8.30
CA SER A 185 20.41 -1.58 8.05
C SER A 185 21.57 -1.80 7.06
N LEU A 186 22.26 -0.75 6.61
CA LEU A 186 23.46 -0.86 5.78
C LEU A 186 24.63 -1.44 6.59
N THR A 187 25.26 -2.45 6.01
CA THR A 187 26.39 -3.22 6.57
C THR A 187 27.62 -3.11 5.69
N ASP A 188 28.78 -3.52 6.20
CA ASP A 188 30.04 -3.61 5.46
C ASP A 188 30.00 -4.56 4.25
N ARG A 189 28.99 -5.45 4.16
CA ARG A 189 28.72 -6.34 3.02
C ARG A 189 27.90 -5.70 1.90
N ASP A 190 27.28 -4.54 2.15
CA ASP A 190 26.47 -3.82 1.18
C ASP A 190 27.32 -2.92 0.28
N ARG A 191 26.89 -2.75 -0.96
CA ARG A 191 27.47 -1.84 -1.95
C ARG A 191 26.38 -0.95 -2.54
N ILE A 192 26.39 0.35 -2.25
CA ILE A 192 25.43 1.29 -2.84
C ILE A 192 25.68 1.40 -4.35
N ARG A 193 24.63 1.24 -5.16
CA ARG A 193 24.73 1.45 -6.60
C ARG A 193 24.75 2.95 -6.91
N VAL A 194 25.91 3.45 -7.32
CA VAL A 194 26.19 4.87 -7.65
C VAL A 194 26.22 5.14 -9.15
N ALA A 195 26.15 4.09 -9.99
CA ALA A 195 25.93 4.20 -11.42
C ALA A 195 25.30 2.92 -11.99
N ALA A 196 24.65 3.03 -13.13
CA ALA A 196 24.07 1.91 -13.89
C ALA A 196 24.00 2.29 -15.38
N PRO A 197 24.24 1.37 -16.34
CA PRO A 197 24.07 1.65 -17.76
C PRO A 197 22.65 2.14 -18.06
N CYS A 198 22.48 3.15 -18.91
CA CYS A 198 21.15 3.59 -19.32
C CYS A 198 20.61 2.74 -20.48
N ASP A 199 19.42 2.15 -20.30
CA ASP A 199 18.77 1.27 -21.28
C ASP A 199 17.83 2.01 -22.26
N HIS A 200 17.61 3.31 -22.03
CA HIS A 200 16.81 4.22 -22.87
C HIS A 200 17.65 5.02 -23.87
N LEU A 201 18.89 4.59 -24.14
CA LEU A 201 19.75 5.22 -25.14
C LEU A 201 19.43 4.69 -26.56
N PRO A 202 19.66 5.50 -27.62
CA PRO A 202 19.58 5.03 -28.99
C PRO A 202 20.52 3.84 -29.26
N ASN A 203 20.00 2.83 -29.98
CA ASN A 203 20.80 1.70 -30.47
C ASN A 203 21.56 2.05 -31.76
N GLU A 204 20.98 2.93 -32.60
CA GLU A 204 21.56 3.37 -33.87
C GLU A 204 22.17 4.78 -33.75
N PRO A 205 23.33 5.06 -34.37
CA PRO A 205 23.99 6.35 -34.29
C PRO A 205 23.29 7.41 -35.15
N LYS A 206 22.63 8.38 -34.50
CA LYS A 206 22.07 9.58 -35.16
C LYS A 206 23.15 10.46 -35.80
N TRP A 207 24.37 10.44 -35.24
CA TRP A 207 25.48 11.31 -35.62
C TRP A 207 26.69 10.48 -36.06
N PRO A 208 27.54 10.95 -36.99
CA PRO A 208 28.82 10.30 -37.29
C PRO A 208 29.81 10.42 -36.12
N ASP A 209 30.56 9.37 -35.82
CA ASP A 209 31.54 9.37 -34.71
C ASP A 209 32.57 10.51 -34.82
N ALA A 210 32.97 10.89 -36.05
CA ALA A 210 33.84 12.04 -36.29
C ALA A 210 33.27 13.37 -35.75
N MET A 211 31.95 13.57 -35.85
CA MET A 211 31.24 14.73 -35.29
C MET A 211 31.21 14.68 -33.75
N VAL A 212 31.09 13.48 -33.18
CA VAL A 212 31.12 13.26 -31.72
C VAL A 212 32.53 13.57 -31.18
N THR A 213 33.58 13.14 -31.88
CA THR A 213 34.98 13.51 -31.57
C THR A 213 35.24 15.02 -31.74
N GLU A 214 34.71 15.66 -32.78
CA GLU A 214 34.83 17.12 -32.98
C GLU A 214 34.21 17.89 -31.80
N VAL A 215 32.99 17.55 -31.41
CA VAL A 215 32.30 18.14 -30.24
C VAL A 215 33.11 17.91 -28.97
N ALA A 216 33.59 16.70 -28.72
CA ALA A 216 34.33 16.36 -27.51
C ALA A 216 35.65 17.16 -27.38
N ARG A 217 36.44 17.24 -28.46
CA ARG A 217 37.72 17.97 -28.48
C ARG A 217 37.51 19.50 -28.42
N THR A 218 36.53 20.03 -29.15
CA THR A 218 36.21 21.47 -29.13
C THR A 218 35.73 21.91 -27.74
N TRP A 219 34.93 21.08 -27.06
CA TRP A 219 34.48 21.32 -25.69
C TRP A 219 35.63 21.21 -24.67
N SER A 220 36.49 20.20 -24.79
CA SER A 220 37.70 20.01 -23.98
C SER A 220 38.63 21.23 -24.06
N ALA A 221 38.94 21.67 -25.29
CA ALA A 221 39.74 22.85 -25.58
C ALA A 221 39.06 24.20 -25.24
N ARG A 222 37.80 24.17 -24.77
CA ARG A 222 36.99 25.37 -24.42
C ARG A 222 36.82 26.33 -25.60
N ALA A 223 36.87 25.79 -26.82
CA ALA A 223 36.84 26.55 -28.06
C ALA A 223 35.40 26.85 -28.52
N ALA A 224 35.24 27.86 -29.38
CA ALA A 224 33.94 28.24 -29.92
C ALA A 224 33.44 27.19 -30.94
N MET A 225 32.25 26.64 -30.70
CA MET A 225 31.62 25.66 -31.59
C MET A 225 31.32 26.26 -32.98
N GLY A 226 31.71 25.51 -34.01
CA GLY A 226 31.42 25.85 -35.41
C GLY A 226 29.91 25.96 -35.69
N PRO A 227 29.50 26.65 -36.77
CA PRO A 227 28.08 26.96 -37.00
C PRO A 227 27.14 25.75 -36.97
N ARG A 228 27.59 24.59 -37.48
CA ARG A 228 26.83 23.33 -37.49
C ARG A 228 26.67 22.65 -36.12
N LEU A 229 27.52 22.98 -35.15
CA LEU A 229 27.52 22.38 -33.81
C LEU A 229 26.89 23.27 -32.74
N ARG A 230 26.75 24.57 -33.02
CA ARG A 230 26.32 25.61 -32.06
C ARG A 230 24.91 25.39 -31.51
N GLU A 231 24.00 24.79 -32.29
CA GLU A 231 22.66 24.42 -31.83
C GLU A 231 22.71 23.31 -30.77
N HIS A 232 23.60 22.33 -30.94
CA HIS A 232 23.68 21.15 -30.09
C HIS A 232 24.62 21.35 -28.90
N ALA A 233 25.59 22.26 -29.01
CA ALA A 233 26.51 22.67 -27.97
C ALA A 233 26.52 24.21 -27.76
N PRO A 234 25.40 24.81 -27.28
CA PRO A 234 25.30 26.23 -27.03
C PRO A 234 26.33 26.69 -25.98
N GLY A 235 26.94 27.85 -26.19
CA GLY A 235 28.02 28.35 -25.33
C GLY A 235 29.28 27.48 -25.30
N GLY A 236 29.41 26.50 -26.21
CA GLY A 236 30.52 25.54 -26.22
C GLY A 236 30.28 24.27 -25.39
N VAL A 237 29.12 24.12 -24.75
CA VAL A 237 28.80 22.99 -23.87
C VAL A 237 27.70 22.12 -24.49
N PRO A 238 27.89 20.80 -24.68
CA PRO A 238 26.88 19.90 -25.20
C PRO A 238 25.58 19.92 -24.38
N SER A 239 24.46 20.12 -25.07
CA SER A 239 23.12 20.12 -24.47
C SER A 239 22.70 18.72 -24.01
N HIS A 240 21.86 18.65 -22.97
CA HIS A 240 21.30 17.38 -22.49
C HIS A 240 20.50 16.63 -23.58
N ALA A 241 19.85 17.35 -24.49
CA ALA A 241 19.17 16.77 -25.66
C ALA A 241 20.16 16.13 -26.66
N PHE A 242 21.30 16.78 -26.95
CA PHE A 242 22.36 16.16 -27.75
C PHE A 242 22.93 14.92 -27.06
N LEU A 243 23.25 15.00 -25.76
CA LEU A 243 23.79 13.89 -24.97
C LEU A 243 22.82 12.70 -24.88
N ARG A 244 21.50 12.93 -24.75
CA ARG A 244 20.46 11.89 -24.83
C ARG A 244 20.34 11.25 -26.23
N SER A 245 20.77 11.95 -27.29
CA SER A 245 20.72 11.45 -28.67
C SER A 245 21.94 10.63 -29.11
N LEU A 246 22.93 10.44 -28.24
CA LEU A 246 24.12 9.63 -28.50
C LEU A 246 23.90 8.18 -28.05
N THR A 247 24.42 7.23 -28.84
CA THR A 247 24.43 5.81 -28.45
C THR A 247 25.39 5.57 -27.27
N ALA A 248 25.25 4.43 -26.58
CA ALA A 248 26.17 4.08 -25.49
C ALA A 248 27.66 3.99 -25.92
N PRO A 249 28.02 3.48 -27.12
CA PRO A 249 29.36 3.65 -27.68
C PRO A 249 29.78 5.11 -27.87
N GLN A 250 28.91 5.97 -28.41
CA GLN A 250 29.24 7.37 -28.68
C GLN A 250 29.41 8.22 -27.41
N LEU A 251 28.64 7.95 -26.35
CA LEU A 251 28.90 8.53 -25.04
C LEU A 251 30.27 8.13 -24.49
N ARG A 252 30.71 6.87 -24.69
CA ARG A 252 32.06 6.43 -24.29
C ARG A 252 33.16 7.10 -25.11
N LEU A 253 32.95 7.29 -26.42
CA LEU A 253 33.85 8.04 -27.30
C LEU A 253 34.00 9.49 -26.82
N LEU A 254 32.88 10.21 -26.64
CA LEU A 254 32.84 11.59 -26.15
C LEU A 254 33.53 11.75 -24.78
N LEU A 255 33.29 10.82 -23.84
CA LEU A 255 33.91 10.80 -22.51
C LEU A 255 35.38 10.36 -22.51
N GLY A 256 35.86 9.75 -23.59
CA GLY A 256 37.26 9.38 -23.81
C GLY A 256 38.03 10.55 -24.39
N GLU A 257 37.56 11.08 -25.52
CA GLU A 257 38.12 12.24 -26.22
C GLU A 257 38.20 13.48 -25.31
N PHE A 258 37.12 13.83 -24.59
CA PHE A 258 37.14 14.95 -23.64
C PHE A 258 38.14 14.75 -22.49
N ALA A 259 38.42 13.50 -22.11
CA ALA A 259 39.34 13.19 -21.02
C ALA A 259 40.81 13.11 -21.46
N ALA A 260 41.08 13.05 -22.76
CA ALA A 260 42.42 12.85 -23.31
C ALA A 260 43.36 14.04 -23.03
N ASP A 261 42.86 15.27 -23.16
CA ASP A 261 43.64 16.50 -22.92
C ASP A 261 43.80 16.84 -21.42
N GLY A 262 43.30 15.99 -20.52
CA GLY A 262 43.34 16.22 -19.08
C GLY A 262 42.37 17.29 -18.55
N ALA A 263 41.54 17.90 -19.41
CA ALA A 263 40.72 19.10 -19.16
C ALA A 263 39.52 18.92 -18.18
N ARG A 264 39.69 18.19 -17.07
CA ARG A 264 38.64 17.83 -16.11
C ARG A 264 38.62 18.68 -14.83
N GLU A 265 39.35 19.79 -14.79
CA GLU A 265 39.49 20.71 -13.66
C GLU A 265 39.35 22.17 -14.15
N GLY A 266 38.93 23.09 -13.27
CA GLY A 266 38.72 24.49 -13.63
C GLY A 266 37.62 24.68 -14.68
N LEU A 267 36.61 23.82 -14.71
CA LEU A 267 35.47 23.89 -15.63
C LEU A 267 34.40 24.85 -15.11
N SER A 268 33.55 25.37 -16.00
CA SER A 268 32.31 26.03 -15.60
C SER A 268 31.35 24.99 -14.98
N ARG A 269 30.45 25.43 -14.09
CA ARG A 269 29.42 24.55 -13.52
C ARG A 269 28.62 23.83 -14.61
N GLY A 270 28.23 24.53 -15.68
CA GLY A 270 27.50 23.95 -16.81
C GLY A 270 28.28 22.84 -17.53
N SER A 271 29.59 23.04 -17.80
CA SER A 271 30.43 21.97 -18.35
C SER A 271 30.57 20.79 -17.38
N ALA A 272 30.73 21.04 -16.09
CA ALA A 272 30.84 19.98 -15.09
C ALA A 272 29.53 19.17 -14.97
N GLU A 273 28.37 19.83 -14.98
CA GLU A 273 27.06 19.17 -14.93
C GLU A 273 26.73 18.40 -16.21
N ALA A 274 27.05 18.95 -17.39
CA ALA A 274 26.91 18.22 -18.67
C ALA A 274 27.85 17.00 -18.75
N LEU A 275 29.07 17.09 -18.21
CA LEU A 275 30.01 15.96 -18.16
C LEU A 275 29.57 14.89 -17.13
N GLN A 276 28.96 15.31 -16.02
CA GLN A 276 28.27 14.40 -15.10
C GLN A 276 27.08 13.71 -15.78
N PHE A 277 26.26 14.43 -16.54
CA PHE A 277 25.12 13.90 -17.28
C PHE A 277 25.54 12.85 -18.32
N ALA A 278 26.54 13.17 -19.15
CA ALA A 278 27.10 12.24 -20.13
C ALA A 278 27.67 10.97 -19.46
N ALA A 279 28.39 11.12 -18.34
CA ALA A 279 28.94 9.99 -17.60
C ALA A 279 27.86 9.12 -16.94
N VAL A 280 26.83 9.72 -16.35
CA VAL A 280 25.66 9.00 -15.80
C VAL A 280 24.99 8.15 -16.89
N LEU A 281 24.70 8.72 -18.06
CA LEU A 281 24.09 7.98 -19.18
C LEU A 281 24.97 6.83 -19.67
N ALA A 282 26.30 7.03 -19.72
CA ALA A 282 27.25 5.98 -20.04
C ALA A 282 27.39 4.89 -18.95
N GLY A 283 26.67 5.00 -17.83
CA GLY A 283 26.83 4.13 -16.66
C GLY A 283 28.18 4.29 -15.95
N LYS A 284 28.88 5.40 -16.17
CA LYS A 284 30.23 5.68 -15.66
C LYS A 284 30.13 6.39 -14.29
N PRO A 285 30.70 5.82 -13.21
CA PRO A 285 30.68 6.44 -11.89
C PRO A 285 31.34 7.82 -11.91
N VAL A 286 30.64 8.85 -11.41
CA VAL A 286 31.07 10.24 -11.55
C VAL A 286 30.67 11.10 -10.35
N HIS A 287 31.57 11.98 -9.92
CA HIS A 287 31.27 13.00 -8.91
C HIS A 287 31.96 14.33 -9.21
N LEU A 288 31.32 15.40 -8.78
CA LEU A 288 31.77 16.79 -8.94
C LEU A 288 32.40 17.33 -7.65
N ARG A 289 33.36 18.25 -7.79
CA ARG A 289 33.79 19.16 -6.71
C ARG A 289 33.89 20.58 -7.25
N ALA A 290 33.73 21.56 -6.37
CA ALA A 290 34.20 22.91 -6.60
C ALA A 290 35.70 22.98 -6.25
N ASP A 291 36.48 23.69 -7.05
CA ASP A 291 37.93 23.74 -6.96
C ASP A 291 38.35 24.84 -5.95
N PRO A 292 39.05 24.48 -4.85
CA PRO A 292 39.41 25.45 -3.81
C PRO A 292 40.59 26.33 -4.26
N GLY A 293 40.30 27.61 -4.53
CA GLY A 293 41.33 28.64 -4.77
C GLY A 293 41.36 29.23 -6.18
N THR A 294 40.22 29.69 -6.70
CA THR A 294 40.17 30.54 -7.91
C THR A 294 39.42 31.84 -7.65
N ASP A 295 40.17 32.93 -7.41
CA ASP A 295 39.66 34.29 -7.10
C ASP A 295 38.98 35.00 -8.28
N ARG A 296 38.54 34.23 -9.28
CA ARG A 296 37.76 34.66 -10.45
C ARG A 296 36.60 33.70 -10.72
N GLY A 297 35.92 33.28 -9.66
CA GLY A 297 34.65 32.56 -9.75
C GLY A 297 34.74 31.05 -9.87
N GLY A 298 35.48 30.39 -8.96
CA GLY A 298 35.22 29.01 -8.52
C GLY A 298 34.99 27.98 -9.63
N GLY A 299 36.08 27.48 -10.22
CA GLY A 299 36.04 26.35 -11.15
C GLY A 299 35.49 25.05 -10.53
N TRP A 300 35.16 24.09 -11.39
CA TRP A 300 34.69 22.76 -11.00
C TRP A 300 35.57 21.65 -11.60
N SER A 301 35.75 20.57 -10.83
CA SER A 301 36.44 19.36 -11.25
C SER A 301 35.51 18.15 -11.32
N VAL A 302 35.79 17.25 -12.29
CA VAL A 302 35.01 16.04 -12.56
C VAL A 302 35.88 14.79 -12.46
N ALA A 303 35.61 13.99 -11.44
CA ALA A 303 36.29 12.73 -11.19
C ALA A 303 35.42 11.54 -11.60
N PHE A 304 36.02 10.60 -12.33
CA PHE A 304 35.41 9.32 -12.67
C PHE A 304 35.99 8.23 -11.74
N ASP A 305 35.14 7.52 -11.01
CA ASP A 305 35.54 6.36 -10.20
C ASP A 305 35.46 5.06 -11.02
N ARG A 306 36.17 4.01 -10.58
CA ARG A 306 36.29 2.72 -11.29
C ARG A 306 35.14 1.74 -11.04
N HIS A 307 34.26 2.01 -10.08
CA HIS A 307 33.27 1.04 -9.59
C HIS A 307 31.87 1.66 -9.50
N GLN A 308 30.88 1.00 -10.10
CA GLN A 308 29.45 1.35 -10.03
C GLN A 308 28.83 1.08 -8.64
N LEU A 309 29.60 0.45 -7.75
CA LEU A 309 29.18 -0.14 -6.49
C LEU A 309 30.11 0.34 -5.38
N LEU A 310 29.55 1.09 -4.43
CA LEU A 310 30.28 1.84 -3.41
C LEU A 310 30.26 1.10 -2.05
N PRO A 311 31.41 0.73 -1.46
CA PRO A 311 31.46 0.02 -0.17
C PRO A 311 31.09 0.92 1.02
N ILE A 312 30.25 0.36 1.90
CA ILE A 312 29.88 0.96 3.21
C ILE A 312 30.99 0.81 4.26
N GLY A 313 31.84 -0.21 4.14
CA GLY A 313 32.78 -0.65 5.17
C GLY A 313 33.93 0.32 5.48
N PRO A 314 34.84 -0.05 6.41
CA PRO A 314 35.96 0.79 6.84
C PRO A 314 36.78 1.34 5.66
N GLY A 315 36.93 2.67 5.62
CA GLY A 315 37.59 3.40 4.52
C GLY A 315 36.66 3.83 3.37
N GLY A 316 35.41 3.38 3.33
CA GLY A 316 34.41 3.76 2.32
C GLY A 316 33.62 5.02 2.69
N LEU A 317 32.86 4.96 3.79
CA LEU A 317 31.93 6.01 4.22
C LEU A 317 32.04 6.32 5.72
N ASN A 318 32.10 7.61 6.07
CA ASN A 318 31.76 8.10 7.39
C ASN A 318 30.22 8.15 7.51
N ARG A 319 29.67 7.51 8.54
CA ARG A 319 28.25 7.57 8.92
C ARG A 319 28.14 8.31 10.26
N ARG A 320 27.25 9.30 10.34
CA ARG A 320 26.92 10.01 11.58
C ARG A 320 25.45 10.39 11.62
N GLU A 321 24.89 10.53 12.80
CA GLU A 321 23.60 11.21 12.99
C GLU A 321 23.80 12.73 12.93
N GLU A 322 22.79 13.44 12.44
CA GLU A 322 22.82 14.88 12.20
C GLU A 322 21.41 15.45 12.39
N THR A 323 21.26 16.36 13.35
CA THR A 323 20.00 17.09 13.58
C THR A 323 19.74 18.02 12.39
N TYR A 324 18.57 17.90 11.79
CA TYR A 324 18.21 18.62 10.57
C TYR A 324 16.80 19.22 10.66
N GLY A 325 16.69 20.53 10.45
CA GLY A 325 15.43 21.27 10.53
C GLY A 325 14.72 21.53 9.20
N GLY A 326 15.36 21.24 8.06
CA GLY A 326 14.80 21.51 6.72
C GLY A 326 13.66 20.56 6.33
N HIS A 327 13.06 20.80 5.17
CA HIS A 327 12.09 19.86 4.59
C HIS A 327 12.75 18.52 4.30
N ILE A 328 11.99 17.44 4.43
CA ILE A 328 12.38 16.16 3.82
C ILE A 328 11.46 15.88 2.64
N TRP A 329 11.96 15.24 1.59
CA TRP A 329 11.23 15.05 0.34
C TRP A 329 11.62 13.75 -0.36
N CYS A 330 10.80 13.37 -1.34
CA CYS A 330 11.10 12.29 -2.29
C CYS A 330 10.19 12.40 -3.53
N PRO A 331 10.72 12.20 -4.74
CA PRO A 331 9.90 11.98 -5.92
C PRO A 331 9.30 10.56 -5.89
N THR A 332 8.16 10.45 -6.53
CA THR A 332 7.45 9.20 -6.83
C THR A 332 7.69 8.92 -8.32
N THR A 333 8.25 7.77 -8.70
CA THR A 333 8.59 7.46 -10.10
C THR A 333 8.17 6.02 -10.48
N PRO A 334 8.02 5.68 -11.78
CA PRO A 334 7.80 4.31 -12.26
C PRO A 334 8.98 3.31 -12.12
N ASN A 335 10.00 3.62 -11.31
CA ASN A 335 10.96 2.64 -10.75
C ASN A 335 11.28 2.87 -9.26
N GLY A 336 11.02 4.05 -8.71
CA GLY A 336 11.12 4.52 -7.31
C GLY A 336 12.33 4.04 -6.48
N THR A 337 13.36 3.59 -7.16
CA THR A 337 14.59 4.34 -7.32
C THR A 337 14.38 5.64 -8.12
N TRP A 338 15.27 6.61 -7.91
CA TRP A 338 15.42 7.83 -8.71
C TRP A 338 16.86 8.27 -8.55
N LEU A 339 17.53 8.73 -9.60
CA LEU A 339 18.92 9.15 -9.45
C LEU A 339 18.95 10.47 -8.67
N ALA A 340 19.28 10.37 -7.41
CA ALA A 340 19.57 11.47 -6.52
C ALA A 340 20.96 12.04 -6.82
N ARG A 341 21.12 13.36 -6.65
CA ARG A 341 22.42 14.02 -6.44
C ARG A 341 22.39 14.76 -5.12
N ARG A 342 23.50 14.74 -4.39
CA ARG A 342 23.73 15.64 -3.25
C ARG A 342 25.21 16.00 -3.19
N ARG A 343 25.52 17.30 -3.03
CA ARG A 343 26.90 17.85 -3.04
C ARG A 343 27.80 17.26 -4.15
N GLY A 344 27.27 17.14 -5.37
CA GLY A 344 28.00 16.64 -6.55
C GLY A 344 28.09 15.11 -6.72
N THR A 345 27.52 14.31 -5.82
CA THR A 345 27.61 12.82 -5.79
C THR A 345 26.24 12.15 -5.98
N VAL A 346 26.14 10.89 -6.47
CA VAL A 346 24.86 10.33 -7.04
C VAL A 346 24.48 8.88 -6.61
N TYR A 347 23.16 8.56 -6.44
CA TYR A 347 22.58 7.28 -5.87
C TYR A 347 21.01 7.12 -6.00
N PHE A 348 20.28 6.15 -5.37
CA PHE A 348 18.82 5.79 -5.63
C PHE A 348 17.89 5.37 -4.38
N THR A 349 16.51 5.63 -4.28
CA THR A 349 15.56 5.41 -3.06
C THR A 349 13.96 5.63 -3.12
N GLY A 350 13.04 5.32 -2.10
CA GLY A 350 11.48 5.40 -2.11
C GLY A 350 10.50 5.45 -0.79
N ASN A 351 9.26 4.82 -0.70
CA ASN A 351 8.01 5.17 0.18
C ASN A 351 7.06 4.03 0.91
N SER A 352 5.85 4.31 1.57
CA SER A 352 5.09 3.68 2.80
C SER A 352 3.61 3.00 2.83
N PHE A 353 2.95 2.73 4.03
CA PHE A 353 1.88 1.68 4.45
C PHE A 353 0.48 2.14 5.11
N MET A 354 -0.69 1.37 5.18
CA MET A 354 -2.06 1.68 5.82
C MET A 354 -3.22 0.58 6.01
N ALA A 355 -4.29 0.82 6.87
CA ALA A 355 -5.59 0.13 7.19
C ALA A 355 -6.83 1.09 7.44
N CYS A 356 -8.12 0.69 7.26
CA CYS A 356 -9.20 1.63 6.82
C CYS A 356 -10.49 1.92 7.67
N ALA A 357 -11.22 2.97 7.24
CA ALA A 357 -12.44 3.54 7.84
C ALA A 357 -13.67 2.62 7.97
N HIS A 358 -13.75 1.54 7.17
CA HIS A 358 -14.96 0.70 7.05
C HIS A 358 -14.93 -0.58 7.90
N GLY A 359 -14.02 -0.62 8.88
CA GLY A 359 -13.78 -1.81 9.70
C GLY A 359 -12.85 -2.84 9.06
N TYR A 360 -12.37 -2.60 7.84
CA TYR A 360 -11.47 -3.52 7.16
C TYR A 360 -9.99 -3.26 7.46
N VAL A 361 -9.33 -4.32 7.88
CA VAL A 361 -7.88 -4.45 7.89
C VAL A 361 -7.44 -4.82 6.48
N ILE A 362 -6.56 -4.03 5.88
CA ILE A 362 -6.09 -4.26 4.51
C ILE A 362 -4.60 -4.56 4.57
N GLU A 363 -4.20 -5.75 4.10
CA GLU A 363 -2.82 -6.23 4.27
C GLU A 363 -1.84 -5.41 3.42
N GLY A 364 -0.67 -5.06 3.98
CA GLY A 364 0.45 -4.48 3.23
C GLY A 364 1.64 -5.43 3.26
N ARG A 365 2.68 -5.12 4.06
CA ARG A 365 3.85 -6.01 4.23
C ARG A 365 3.48 -7.41 4.74
N GLY A 366 2.40 -7.57 5.49
CA GLY A 366 1.90 -8.88 5.93
C GLY A 366 2.64 -9.52 7.10
N LEU A 367 2.19 -10.72 7.49
CA LEU A 367 2.67 -11.44 8.66
C LEU A 367 4.13 -11.90 8.54
N TYR A 368 4.85 -11.87 9.68
CA TYR A 368 6.26 -12.27 9.81
C TYR A 368 7.22 -11.53 8.88
N ARG A 369 6.96 -10.24 8.60
CA ARG A 369 7.82 -9.39 7.78
C ARG A 369 8.34 -8.19 8.57
N ALA A 370 9.59 -7.80 8.30
CA ALA A 370 10.13 -6.55 8.81
C ALA A 370 9.31 -5.40 8.25
N GLN A 371 8.82 -4.50 9.10
CA GLN A 371 8.13 -3.28 8.70
C GLN A 371 9.15 -2.25 8.14
N ALA A 372 8.70 -1.10 7.63
CA ALA A 372 9.58 0.07 7.47
C ALA A 372 8.91 1.42 7.82
N ALA A 373 7.87 1.40 8.67
CA ALA A 373 7.17 2.60 9.10
C ALA A 373 7.77 3.23 10.38
N GLN A 374 8.19 2.45 11.38
CA GLN A 374 8.72 2.96 12.66
C GLN A 374 10.23 2.65 12.88
N PRO A 375 11.14 3.64 12.85
CA PRO A 375 12.53 3.42 13.27
C PRO A 375 12.58 2.82 14.69
N GLY A 376 13.55 1.96 14.98
CA GLY A 376 13.64 1.21 16.25
C GLY A 376 12.60 0.08 16.41
N GLY A 377 11.38 0.25 15.92
CA GLY A 377 10.28 -0.72 16.04
C GLY A 377 10.09 -1.70 14.87
N ASN A 378 10.78 -1.50 13.74
CA ASN A 378 10.47 -2.17 12.46
C ASN A 378 10.62 -3.71 12.44
N SER A 379 11.47 -4.30 13.28
CA SER A 379 11.64 -5.76 13.38
C SER A 379 10.87 -6.38 14.55
N SER A 380 10.48 -5.55 15.53
CA SER A 380 9.92 -5.96 16.83
C SER A 380 8.42 -5.77 16.91
N HIS A 381 7.84 -4.79 16.20
CA HIS A 381 6.41 -4.49 16.20
C HIS A 381 5.83 -4.51 14.78
N TYR A 382 4.52 -4.77 14.63
CA TYR A 382 3.79 -4.54 13.37
C TYR A 382 3.41 -3.06 13.20
N SER A 383 3.08 -2.65 11.98
CA SER A 383 2.65 -1.28 11.64
C SER A 383 1.19 -1.27 11.16
N CYS A 384 0.44 -0.25 11.55
CA CYS A 384 -0.93 0.00 11.11
C CYS A 384 -1.16 1.51 10.93
N THR A 385 -1.14 2.02 9.70
CA THR A 385 -1.49 3.43 9.43
C THR A 385 -2.99 3.56 9.27
N LEU A 386 -3.63 4.46 10.01
CA LEU A 386 -5.05 4.76 9.79
C LEU A 386 -5.23 5.50 8.45
N ALA A 387 -6.23 5.09 7.66
CA ALA A 387 -6.68 5.70 6.41
C ALA A 387 -7.33 7.08 6.58
N THR A 388 -6.70 7.94 7.38
CA THR A 388 -7.23 9.21 7.90
C THR A 388 -6.09 10.21 8.03
N GLY A 389 -6.34 11.44 7.60
CA GLY A 389 -5.47 12.59 7.88
C GLY A 389 -5.68 13.20 9.26
N PRO A 390 -5.03 14.35 9.55
CA PRO A 390 -5.16 15.06 10.82
C PRO A 390 -6.58 15.48 11.20
N ALA A 391 -7.45 15.74 10.21
CA ALA A 391 -8.79 16.28 10.41
C ALA A 391 -9.92 15.29 10.05
N ASP A 392 -9.62 14.20 9.35
CA ASP A 392 -10.56 13.11 9.08
C ASP A 392 -11.15 12.52 10.38
N ALA A 393 -12.34 11.92 10.28
CA ALA A 393 -12.95 11.16 11.37
C ALA A 393 -12.32 9.76 11.47
N ILE A 394 -11.92 9.37 12.67
CA ILE A 394 -11.54 7.99 13.00
C ILE A 394 -12.83 7.30 13.45
N THR A 395 -13.32 6.34 12.67
CA THR A 395 -14.62 5.71 12.89
C THR A 395 -14.58 4.62 13.96
N PRO A 396 -15.72 4.31 14.63
CA PRO A 396 -15.82 3.15 15.53
C PRO A 396 -15.40 1.84 14.86
N GLU A 397 -15.71 1.69 13.56
CA GLU A 397 -15.39 0.53 12.75
C GLU A 397 -13.87 0.43 12.56
N GLN A 398 -13.20 1.54 12.22
CA GLN A 398 -11.74 1.59 12.10
C GLN A 398 -11.02 1.33 13.42
N ILE A 399 -11.56 1.84 14.53
CA ILE A 399 -11.09 1.52 15.88
C ILE A 399 -11.21 0.01 16.12
N ASN A 400 -12.33 -0.60 15.71
CA ASN A 400 -12.49 -2.03 15.81
C ASN A 400 -11.55 -2.81 14.89
N ALA A 401 -11.29 -2.36 13.66
CA ALA A 401 -10.33 -2.97 12.74
C ALA A 401 -8.94 -3.11 13.38
N VAL A 402 -8.47 -2.06 14.09
CA VAL A 402 -7.20 -2.08 14.82
C VAL A 402 -7.24 -3.07 16.00
N ARG A 403 -8.31 -3.07 16.80
CA ARG A 403 -8.51 -4.02 17.91
C ARG A 403 -8.53 -5.47 17.43
N VAL A 404 -9.20 -5.72 16.31
CA VAL A 404 -9.37 -7.02 15.66
C VAL A 404 -8.04 -7.51 15.08
N LEU A 405 -7.32 -6.67 14.33
CA LEU A 405 -5.94 -6.94 13.89
C LEU A 405 -5.05 -7.31 15.08
N ARG A 406 -5.07 -6.48 16.13
CA ARG A 406 -4.28 -6.73 17.34
C ARG A 406 -4.62 -8.06 18.00
N LYS A 407 -5.91 -8.33 18.25
CA LYS A 407 -6.32 -9.58 18.91
C LYS A 407 -5.90 -10.80 18.09
N TRP A 408 -6.07 -10.76 16.77
CA TRP A 408 -5.60 -11.81 15.87
C TRP A 408 -4.06 -11.97 15.88
N LEU A 409 -3.30 -10.88 15.92
CA LEU A 409 -1.83 -10.91 16.03
C LEU A 409 -1.32 -11.43 17.40
N MET A 410 -2.15 -11.43 18.44
CA MET A 410 -1.83 -11.96 19.76
C MET A 410 -2.07 -13.48 19.88
N GLU A 411 -2.76 -14.10 18.91
CA GLU A 411 -3.03 -15.54 18.88
C GLU A 411 -1.73 -16.37 18.73
N PRO A 412 -1.70 -17.65 19.14
CA PRO A 412 -0.45 -18.41 19.36
C PRO A 412 0.59 -18.36 18.22
N ASP A 413 0.18 -18.34 16.96
CA ASP A 413 1.06 -18.30 15.80
C ASP A 413 1.93 -17.01 15.78
N THR A 414 1.28 -15.85 15.88
CA THR A 414 1.92 -14.53 15.74
C THR A 414 2.27 -13.91 17.10
N SER A 415 1.53 -14.27 18.15
CA SER A 415 1.83 -14.12 19.58
C SER A 415 2.59 -12.85 19.95
N ILE A 416 2.11 -11.69 19.46
CA ILE A 416 2.63 -10.39 19.87
C ILE A 416 2.16 -10.05 21.29
N ALA A 417 2.96 -9.28 22.02
CA ALA A 417 2.52 -8.61 23.24
C ALA A 417 1.36 -7.65 22.92
N GLY A 418 0.43 -7.50 23.87
CA GLY A 418 -0.74 -6.64 23.72
C GLY A 418 -0.45 -5.13 23.68
N THR A 419 0.81 -4.71 23.63
CA THR A 419 1.23 -3.30 23.56
C THR A 419 0.69 -2.63 22.28
N VAL A 420 0.11 -1.44 22.43
CA VAL A 420 -0.14 -0.52 21.32
C VAL A 420 0.62 0.76 21.58
N LEU A 421 1.30 1.27 20.56
CA LEU A 421 2.08 2.50 20.60
C LEU A 421 1.72 3.38 19.39
N GLY A 422 1.91 4.68 19.48
CA GLY A 422 1.95 5.57 18.32
C GLY A 422 3.36 5.61 17.73
N HIS A 423 3.50 5.99 16.46
CA HIS A 423 4.81 6.23 15.86
C HIS A 423 5.68 7.19 16.70
N ARG A 424 5.06 8.22 17.30
CA ARG A 424 5.75 9.18 18.17
C ARG A 424 6.29 8.64 19.50
N ASP A 425 5.98 7.39 19.87
CA ASP A 425 6.61 6.72 21.02
C ASP A 425 7.99 6.12 20.66
N PHE A 426 8.35 6.10 19.37
CA PHE A 426 9.66 5.64 18.88
C PHE A 426 10.60 6.77 18.44
N ILE A 427 10.06 7.85 17.88
CA ILE A 427 10.80 9.01 17.37
C ILE A 427 10.00 10.30 17.56
N ALA A 428 10.65 11.46 17.57
CA ALA A 428 9.94 12.74 17.51
C ALA A 428 9.21 12.90 16.15
N THR A 429 7.88 12.82 16.15
CA THR A 429 7.04 12.98 14.94
C THR A 429 5.61 13.41 15.29
N SER A 430 4.92 14.07 14.36
CA SER A 430 3.49 14.35 14.47
C SER A 430 2.63 13.10 14.32
N CYS A 431 3.13 12.03 13.71
CA CYS A 431 2.40 10.77 13.50
C CYS A 431 2.09 10.06 14.84
N PRO A 432 0.88 9.52 15.10
CA PRO A 432 -0.29 9.36 14.22
C PRO A 432 -1.32 10.52 14.26
N GLY A 433 -0.91 11.73 14.67
CA GLY A 433 -1.80 12.86 14.93
C GLY A 433 -2.49 12.77 16.31
N GLU A 434 -2.93 13.91 16.85
CA GLU A 434 -3.41 13.97 18.25
C GLU A 434 -4.61 13.04 18.52
N ARG A 435 -5.60 13.00 17.62
CA ARG A 435 -6.79 12.16 17.78
C ARG A 435 -6.42 10.68 17.89
N ALA A 436 -5.66 10.15 16.93
CA ALA A 436 -5.25 8.74 16.97
C ALA A 436 -4.31 8.44 18.16
N TYR A 437 -3.49 9.40 18.56
CA TYR A 437 -2.58 9.22 19.69
C TYR A 437 -3.28 9.27 21.05
N GLN A 438 -4.37 10.03 21.19
CA GLN A 438 -5.28 9.95 22.34
C GLN A 438 -5.83 8.53 22.48
N LEU A 439 -6.32 7.93 21.38
CA LEU A 439 -6.85 6.55 21.31
C LEU A 439 -5.76 5.45 21.50
N VAL A 440 -4.48 5.81 21.45
CA VAL A 440 -3.36 4.97 21.94
C VAL A 440 -3.22 5.13 23.45
N ARG A 441 -3.10 6.37 23.95
CA ARG A 441 -2.84 6.66 25.37
C ARG A 441 -3.95 6.22 26.32
N ASP A 442 -5.21 6.35 25.91
CA ASP A 442 -6.36 5.91 26.71
C ASP A 442 -6.60 4.39 26.64
N GLY A 443 -5.78 3.66 25.88
CA GLY A 443 -5.89 2.22 25.70
C GLY A 443 -7.00 1.78 24.76
N THR A 444 -7.69 2.68 24.05
CA THR A 444 -8.81 2.37 23.15
C THR A 444 -8.43 1.30 22.12
N PHE A 445 -7.25 1.38 21.50
CA PHE A 445 -6.78 0.34 20.56
C PHE A 445 -6.31 -0.96 21.24
N ALA A 446 -6.06 -0.94 22.56
CA ALA A 446 -5.64 -2.09 23.35
C ALA A 446 -6.81 -2.87 24.01
N GLN A 447 -8.04 -2.34 23.95
CA GLN A 447 -9.25 -3.05 24.36
C GLN A 447 -9.56 -4.25 23.44
N PRO A 448 -10.39 -5.21 23.89
CA PRO A 448 -10.93 -6.24 23.01
C PRO A 448 -11.76 -5.65 21.85
N PRO A 449 -11.90 -6.38 20.73
CA PRO A 449 -12.87 -6.05 19.70
C PRO A 449 -14.30 -5.90 20.25
N GLY A 450 -15.01 -4.90 19.74
CA GLY A 450 -16.47 -4.84 19.82
C GLY A 450 -17.12 -5.72 18.75
N GLY A 451 -18.40 -6.03 18.93
CA GLY A 451 -19.19 -6.76 17.93
C GLY A 451 -19.62 -5.86 16.78
N THR A 452 -18.72 -5.58 15.82
CA THR A 452 -19.06 -4.95 14.53
C THR A 452 -18.64 -5.81 13.35
N GLU A 453 -19.20 -7.01 13.29
CA GLU A 453 -19.36 -7.76 12.04
C GLU A 453 -20.37 -7.04 11.13
N GLY A 454 -19.95 -5.91 10.55
CA GLY A 454 -20.63 -5.27 9.43
C GLY A 454 -20.30 -5.99 8.13
N ASP A 455 -20.39 -7.32 8.13
CA ASP A 455 -20.41 -8.13 6.93
C ASP A 455 -21.82 -7.99 6.33
N ASP A 456 -21.96 -7.76 5.02
CA ASP A 456 -23.28 -7.68 4.37
C ASP A 456 -23.90 -9.09 4.18
N MET A 457 -23.62 -9.97 5.12
CA MET A 457 -24.23 -11.29 5.26
C MET A 457 -25.53 -11.13 6.07
N PRO A 458 -26.65 -11.68 5.59
CA PRO A 458 -27.89 -11.63 6.35
C PRO A 458 -27.72 -12.42 7.64
N ARG A 459 -28.11 -11.80 8.76
CA ARG A 459 -28.34 -12.53 10.00
C ARG A 459 -29.44 -13.55 9.73
N HIS A 460 -29.23 -14.79 10.17
CA HIS A 460 -30.20 -15.87 10.03
C HIS A 460 -30.99 -16.04 11.32
N ARG A 461 -32.30 -16.26 11.20
CA ARG A 461 -33.16 -16.83 12.25
C ARG A 461 -33.99 -17.93 11.63
N ARG A 462 -34.10 -19.04 12.34
CA ARG A 462 -35.07 -20.10 12.06
C ARG A 462 -36.14 -20.13 13.15
N PHE A 463 -37.39 -20.22 12.74
CA PHE A 463 -38.56 -20.36 13.59
C PHE A 463 -39.24 -21.70 13.26
N GLU A 464 -39.70 -22.41 14.28
CA GLU A 464 -40.35 -23.71 14.16
C GLU A 464 -41.71 -23.69 14.85
N LYS A 465 -42.66 -24.40 14.24
CA LYS A 465 -43.99 -24.66 14.78
C LYS A 465 -44.25 -26.17 14.82
N ASP A 466 -44.54 -26.67 16.02
CA ASP A 466 -44.79 -28.07 16.34
C ASP A 466 -46.09 -28.30 17.14
N ARG A 467 -46.69 -27.23 17.70
CA ARG A 467 -48.04 -27.25 18.27
C ARG A 467 -49.05 -26.85 17.20
N ALA A 468 -50.11 -27.65 17.06
CA ALA A 468 -51.18 -27.38 16.09
C ALA A 468 -51.85 -26.02 16.35
N GLN A 469 -52.24 -25.33 15.27
CA GLN A 469 -53.03 -24.08 15.33
C GLN A 469 -54.25 -24.20 14.43
N ALA A 470 -55.44 -24.03 15.01
CA ALA A 470 -56.71 -24.01 14.30
C ALA A 470 -56.84 -22.82 13.34
N LEU A 471 -57.57 -23.03 12.25
CA LEU A 471 -57.89 -22.07 11.20
C LEU A 471 -59.41 -22.10 10.93
N ASP A 472 -60.14 -21.14 11.49
CA ASP A 472 -61.54 -20.90 11.17
C ASP A 472 -61.74 -20.64 9.66
N PRO A 473 -62.83 -21.15 9.04
CA PRO A 473 -63.18 -20.86 7.66
C PRO A 473 -63.18 -19.36 7.34
N ARG A 474 -62.54 -19.00 6.22
CA ARG A 474 -62.46 -17.66 5.62
C ARG A 474 -61.82 -16.59 6.52
N THR A 475 -61.17 -17.01 7.62
CA THR A 475 -60.58 -16.10 8.62
C THR A 475 -59.07 -16.02 8.48
N TRP A 476 -58.54 -14.81 8.42
CA TRP A 476 -57.09 -14.55 8.37
C TRP A 476 -56.49 -14.50 9.78
N VAL A 477 -55.80 -15.55 10.21
CA VAL A 477 -55.05 -15.53 11.48
C VAL A 477 -53.63 -14.97 11.28
N SER A 478 -52.88 -14.76 12.37
CA SER A 478 -51.40 -14.71 12.32
C SER A 478 -50.87 -16.07 12.75
N LEU A 479 -49.84 -16.57 12.07
CA LEU A 479 -49.20 -17.84 12.42
C LEU A 479 -48.32 -17.63 13.67
N ALA A 480 -48.57 -18.42 14.72
CA ALA A 480 -47.77 -18.42 15.95
C ALA A 480 -46.69 -19.51 15.84
N PHE A 481 -45.41 -19.11 15.76
CA PHE A 481 -44.30 -20.06 15.86
C PHE A 481 -44.00 -20.34 17.33
N ASP A 482 -43.63 -21.59 17.64
CA ASP A 482 -43.51 -22.07 19.01
C ASP A 482 -42.10 -21.86 19.58
N ARG A 483 -41.09 -21.94 18.72
CA ARG A 483 -39.66 -21.88 19.08
C ARG A 483 -38.84 -21.10 18.03
N ARG A 484 -37.82 -20.36 18.47
CA ARG A 484 -36.77 -19.74 17.65
C ARG A 484 -35.44 -20.43 17.95
N HIS A 485 -34.57 -20.56 16.94
CA HIS A 485 -33.32 -21.33 17.03
C HIS A 485 -32.31 -20.81 18.07
N ASP A 486 -32.44 -19.55 18.51
CA ASP A 486 -31.62 -18.96 19.59
C ASP A 486 -32.13 -19.29 21.02
N GLY A 487 -33.20 -20.09 21.14
CA GLY A 487 -33.72 -20.60 22.40
C GLY A 487 -34.96 -19.86 22.93
N GLU A 488 -35.44 -18.83 22.24
CA GLU A 488 -36.71 -18.18 22.58
C GLU A 488 -37.89 -19.11 22.26
N ALA A 489 -38.86 -19.23 23.18
CA ALA A 489 -40.04 -20.07 23.03
C ALA A 489 -41.29 -19.37 23.56
N GLY A 490 -42.43 -19.55 22.92
CA GLY A 490 -43.68 -18.85 23.24
C GLY A 490 -44.67 -18.82 22.08
N GLU A 491 -45.31 -17.67 21.85
CA GLU A 491 -46.12 -17.41 20.66
C GLU A 491 -45.46 -16.32 19.80
N LEU A 492 -44.54 -16.76 18.94
CA LEU A 492 -43.68 -15.88 18.15
C LEU A 492 -44.37 -15.51 16.83
N TYR A 493 -45.10 -14.39 16.84
CA TYR A 493 -45.89 -13.93 15.69
C TYR A 493 -45.13 -13.08 14.65
N SER A 494 -44.01 -12.46 15.04
CA SER A 494 -43.32 -11.44 14.23
C SER A 494 -41.88 -11.88 13.92
N LEU A 495 -41.57 -12.04 12.63
CA LEU A 495 -40.33 -12.65 12.15
C LEU A 495 -39.17 -11.65 11.96
N VAL A 496 -39.51 -10.39 11.70
CA VAL A 496 -38.58 -9.26 11.51
C VAL A 496 -39.21 -8.00 12.12
N GLY A 497 -38.39 -7.11 12.70
CA GLY A 497 -38.81 -5.84 13.29
C GLY A 497 -39.19 -5.91 14.78
N VAL A 498 -38.88 -7.03 15.44
CA VAL A 498 -38.91 -7.10 16.91
C VAL A 498 -37.61 -6.52 17.45
N ASP A 499 -36.49 -7.06 16.98
CA ASP A 499 -35.14 -6.65 17.38
C ASP A 499 -34.52 -5.64 16.37
N GLU A 500 -35.10 -5.52 15.16
CA GLU A 500 -34.68 -4.58 14.10
C GLU A 500 -35.49 -3.27 14.17
N THR A 501 -35.34 -2.52 15.26
CA THR A 501 -36.14 -1.31 15.53
C THR A 501 -36.07 -0.26 14.45
N ASP A 502 -34.89 -0.07 13.85
CA ASP A 502 -34.63 0.95 12.83
C ASP A 502 -34.98 0.48 11.40
N GLY A 503 -35.52 -0.74 11.30
CA GLY A 503 -35.91 -1.42 10.07
C GLY A 503 -34.82 -2.35 9.55
N ALA A 504 -35.13 -3.08 8.48
CA ALA A 504 -34.22 -4.09 7.91
C ALA A 504 -34.57 -4.43 6.46
N TYR A 505 -33.57 -4.80 5.66
CA TYR A 505 -33.82 -5.62 4.48
C TYR A 505 -34.08 -7.06 4.93
N TYR A 506 -34.95 -7.80 4.23
CA TYR A 506 -35.28 -9.17 4.60
C TYR A 506 -35.58 -10.05 3.40
N ASP A 507 -35.32 -11.34 3.57
CA ASP A 507 -35.82 -12.47 2.78
C ASP A 507 -36.37 -13.51 3.76
N ILE A 508 -37.68 -13.71 3.74
CA ILE A 508 -38.37 -14.68 4.61
C ILE A 508 -38.83 -15.82 3.72
N SER A 509 -38.37 -17.04 4.00
CA SER A 509 -38.89 -18.27 3.41
C SER A 509 -39.71 -19.04 4.44
N VAL A 510 -40.87 -19.59 4.04
CA VAL A 510 -41.80 -20.30 4.96
C VAL A 510 -42.31 -21.57 4.29
N GLY A 511 -42.17 -22.70 4.97
CA GLY A 511 -42.92 -23.93 4.69
C GLY A 511 -44.06 -24.11 5.71
N VAL A 512 -45.23 -24.57 5.26
CA VAL A 512 -46.39 -24.84 6.12
C VAL A 512 -47.04 -26.16 5.71
N VAL A 513 -47.44 -26.96 6.71
CA VAL A 513 -48.27 -28.17 6.54
C VAL A 513 -49.65 -27.91 7.12
N LEU A 514 -50.70 -28.26 6.36
CA LEU A 514 -52.09 -28.16 6.78
C LEU A 514 -52.83 -29.49 6.65
N GLU A 515 -53.66 -29.78 7.64
CA GLU A 515 -54.55 -30.95 7.71
C GLU A 515 -56.00 -30.52 7.96
N GLY A 516 -56.97 -31.36 7.57
CA GLY A 516 -58.40 -31.10 7.74
C GLY A 516 -59.00 -30.07 6.76
N VAL A 517 -58.23 -29.62 5.76
CA VAL A 517 -58.70 -28.60 4.82
C VAL A 517 -59.67 -29.23 3.81
N THR A 518 -60.90 -28.71 3.69
CA THR A 518 -61.93 -29.26 2.77
C THR A 518 -61.38 -29.50 1.36
N PRO A 519 -61.42 -30.73 0.80
CA PRO A 519 -60.86 -31.02 -0.52
C PRO A 519 -61.43 -30.11 -1.62
N GLY A 520 -60.56 -29.58 -2.49
CA GLY A 520 -60.94 -28.66 -3.56
C GLY A 520 -61.12 -27.20 -3.11
N ALA A 521 -60.99 -26.88 -1.82
CA ALA A 521 -60.99 -25.51 -1.33
C ALA A 521 -59.63 -24.80 -1.57
N GLU A 522 -59.64 -23.48 -1.45
CA GLU A 522 -58.45 -22.62 -1.52
C GLU A 522 -57.81 -22.44 -0.14
N VAL A 523 -56.49 -22.35 -0.10
CA VAL A 523 -55.71 -21.82 1.04
C VAL A 523 -54.95 -20.58 0.56
N GLN A 524 -54.90 -19.51 1.35
CA GLN A 524 -54.12 -18.32 1.06
C GLN A 524 -53.10 -18.07 2.17
N ILE A 525 -51.89 -17.65 1.79
CA ILE A 525 -50.82 -17.27 2.73
C ILE A 525 -50.13 -15.99 2.26
N ARG A 526 -49.71 -15.14 3.22
CA ARG A 526 -48.96 -13.91 2.93
C ARG A 526 -48.08 -13.44 4.08
N ALA A 527 -46.99 -12.77 3.73
CA ALA A 527 -46.34 -11.82 4.64
C ALA A 527 -47.19 -10.54 4.78
N THR A 528 -47.33 -10.03 6.00
CA THR A 528 -48.04 -8.78 6.33
C THR A 528 -47.12 -7.87 7.15
N GLU A 529 -46.88 -6.66 6.65
CA GLU A 529 -46.19 -5.60 7.38
C GLU A 529 -47.21 -4.88 8.28
N TYR A 530 -46.88 -4.72 9.56
CA TYR A 530 -47.62 -3.96 10.57
C TYR A 530 -46.81 -2.73 10.98
N GLU A 531 -47.50 -1.65 11.35
CA GLU A 531 -46.91 -0.46 11.97
C GLU A 531 -47.68 -0.04 13.22
N PRO A 532 -47.06 0.71 14.15
CA PRO A 532 -47.73 1.20 15.36
C PRO A 532 -48.96 2.04 15.00
N ASN A 533 -50.06 1.90 15.75
CA ASN A 533 -51.25 2.73 15.54
C ASN A 533 -51.17 4.11 16.22
N GLY A 534 -50.36 4.23 17.29
CA GLY A 534 -50.23 5.40 18.17
C GLY A 534 -50.57 5.06 19.62
N ASP A 535 -51.59 4.22 19.82
CA ASP A 535 -52.17 3.87 21.12
C ASP A 535 -51.54 2.61 21.76
N GLY A 536 -50.26 2.34 21.47
CA GLY A 536 -49.56 1.11 21.86
C GLY A 536 -49.96 -0.16 21.09
N GLY A 537 -50.92 -0.06 20.17
CA GLY A 537 -51.38 -1.14 19.30
C GLY A 537 -50.69 -1.18 17.93
N TRP A 538 -51.17 -2.08 17.06
CA TRP A 538 -50.61 -2.34 15.74
C TRP A 538 -51.70 -2.33 14.67
N ARG A 539 -51.46 -1.65 13.55
CA ARG A 539 -52.33 -1.66 12.37
C ARG A 539 -51.57 -2.19 11.15
N ILE A 540 -52.29 -2.74 10.17
CA ILE A 540 -51.67 -3.25 8.94
C ILE A 540 -51.14 -2.06 8.15
N ALA A 541 -49.84 -2.09 7.83
CA ALA A 541 -49.20 -1.13 6.94
C ALA A 541 -49.25 -1.61 5.48
N ARG A 542 -49.07 -2.92 5.26
CA ARG A 542 -49.05 -3.51 3.91
C ARG A 542 -49.31 -5.02 3.95
N ASN A 543 -50.17 -5.51 3.07
CA ASN A 543 -50.19 -6.93 2.71
C ASN A 543 -49.22 -7.15 1.54
N ARG A 544 -48.37 -8.18 1.59
CA ARG A 544 -47.57 -8.60 0.43
C ARG A 544 -48.47 -9.40 -0.56
N PRO A 545 -48.05 -9.59 -1.83
CA PRO A 545 -48.82 -10.36 -2.80
C PRO A 545 -49.23 -11.74 -2.26
N LEU A 546 -50.45 -12.13 -2.59
CA LEU A 546 -51.06 -13.41 -2.26
C LEU A 546 -50.53 -14.49 -3.21
N ASP A 547 -50.42 -15.70 -2.68
CA ASP A 547 -50.35 -16.93 -3.45
C ASP A 547 -51.48 -17.86 -2.96
N SER A 548 -51.95 -18.74 -3.85
CA SER A 548 -53.29 -19.37 -3.79
C SER A 548 -53.27 -20.81 -4.31
N PRO A 549 -52.78 -21.78 -3.51
CA PRO A 549 -52.91 -23.20 -3.80
C PRO A 549 -54.34 -23.71 -3.52
N VAL A 550 -54.79 -24.64 -4.38
CA VAL A 550 -55.99 -25.46 -4.20
C VAL A 550 -55.55 -26.92 -4.05
N HIS A 551 -55.95 -27.59 -2.97
CA HIS A 551 -55.52 -28.95 -2.64
C HIS A 551 -56.61 -29.98 -2.94
N ALA A 552 -56.28 -31.02 -3.72
CA ALA A 552 -57.24 -32.06 -4.09
C ALA A 552 -57.45 -33.15 -3.01
N GLY A 553 -56.53 -33.27 -2.04
CA GLY A 553 -56.41 -34.46 -1.17
C GLY A 553 -56.72 -34.27 0.32
N GLY A 554 -57.33 -33.16 0.74
CA GLY A 554 -57.67 -32.89 2.15
C GLY A 554 -56.53 -32.37 3.05
N GLY A 555 -55.31 -32.32 2.52
CA GLY A 555 -54.14 -31.72 3.17
C GLY A 555 -53.26 -30.98 2.17
N ALA A 556 -52.41 -30.08 2.65
CA ALA A 556 -51.57 -29.22 1.83
C ALA A 556 -50.16 -29.05 2.42
N HIS A 557 -49.15 -28.96 1.55
CA HIS A 557 -47.79 -28.56 1.90
C HIS A 557 -47.24 -27.66 0.80
N PHE A 558 -46.71 -26.50 1.18
CA PHE A 558 -46.21 -25.49 0.25
C PHE A 558 -45.06 -24.69 0.87
N THR A 559 -44.21 -24.10 0.02
CA THR A 559 -43.09 -23.24 0.41
C THR A 559 -43.14 -21.91 -0.34
N TYR A 560 -42.97 -20.80 0.39
CA TYR A 560 -43.07 -19.44 -0.15
C TYR A 560 -41.92 -18.56 0.33
N SER A 561 -41.57 -17.54 -0.48
CA SER A 561 -40.54 -16.56 -0.13
C SER A 561 -41.00 -15.13 -0.40
N TRP A 562 -40.81 -14.23 0.58
CA TRP A 562 -41.08 -12.79 0.45
C TRP A 562 -39.82 -11.99 0.81
N LYS A 563 -39.30 -11.26 -0.16
CA LYS A 563 -38.17 -10.31 -0.02
C LYS A 563 -38.68 -8.88 0.19
N GLY A 564 -38.04 -8.05 1.00
CA GLY A 564 -38.51 -6.71 1.31
C GLY A 564 -37.52 -5.76 1.99
N ASN A 565 -37.97 -4.52 2.17
CA ASN A 565 -37.26 -3.45 2.87
C ASN A 565 -38.24 -2.86 3.89
N LEU A 566 -38.06 -3.23 5.16
CA LEU A 566 -38.90 -2.88 6.29
C LEU A 566 -38.50 -1.50 6.82
N ALA A 567 -39.47 -0.60 6.97
CA ALA A 567 -39.26 0.71 7.58
C ALA A 567 -39.11 0.60 9.11
N ALA A 568 -38.46 1.59 9.74
CA ALA A 568 -38.33 1.68 11.19
C ALA A 568 -39.67 1.54 11.93
N GLY A 569 -39.65 0.87 13.07
CA GLY A 569 -40.81 0.59 13.92
C GLY A 569 -41.82 -0.42 13.36
N ARG A 570 -41.67 -0.90 12.11
CA ARG A 570 -42.58 -1.88 11.51
C ARG A 570 -42.21 -3.33 11.88
N ARG A 571 -43.17 -4.25 11.75
CA ARG A 571 -43.01 -5.69 12.00
C ARG A 571 -43.58 -6.53 10.86
N VAL A 572 -42.92 -7.64 10.52
CA VAL A 572 -43.44 -8.60 9.52
C VAL A 572 -44.01 -9.83 10.23
N ARG A 573 -45.26 -10.19 9.90
CA ARG A 573 -45.93 -11.42 10.36
C ARG A 573 -46.36 -12.28 9.18
N ILE A 574 -46.40 -13.59 9.36
CA ILE A 574 -47.04 -14.51 8.41
C ILE A 574 -48.51 -14.66 8.80
N ARG A 575 -49.39 -14.61 7.80
CA ARG A 575 -50.82 -14.83 7.95
C ARG A 575 -51.28 -15.92 6.98
N VAL A 576 -52.23 -16.73 7.44
CA VAL A 576 -52.86 -17.82 6.69
C VAL A 576 -54.38 -17.67 6.78
N ALA A 577 -55.09 -18.05 5.72
CA ALA A 577 -56.54 -18.24 5.70
C ALA A 577 -56.86 -19.49 4.86
N GLN A 578 -57.96 -20.17 5.18
CA GLN A 578 -58.46 -21.32 4.45
C GLN A 578 -59.94 -21.12 4.10
N PHE A 579 -60.37 -21.52 2.91
CA PHE A 579 -61.68 -21.17 2.34
C PHE A 579 -62.63 -22.37 2.24
N GLY A 580 -62.38 -23.42 3.02
CA GLY A 580 -63.22 -24.60 3.14
C GLY A 580 -64.51 -24.37 3.95
N GLU A 581 -65.12 -25.45 4.41
CA GLU A 581 -66.39 -25.44 5.13
C GLU A 581 -66.24 -25.78 6.63
N VAL A 582 -65.13 -26.44 7.00
CA VAL A 582 -64.81 -26.86 8.36
C VAL A 582 -63.50 -26.24 8.85
N GLU A 583 -63.27 -26.28 10.16
CA GLU A 583 -61.98 -25.91 10.76
C GLU A 583 -60.84 -26.78 10.21
N ALA A 584 -59.72 -26.16 9.85
CA ALA A 584 -58.50 -26.83 9.45
C ALA A 584 -57.36 -26.52 10.42
N HIS A 585 -56.28 -27.28 10.39
CA HIS A 585 -55.16 -27.13 11.33
C HIS A 585 -53.84 -26.93 10.60
N VAL A 586 -53.06 -25.93 11.01
CA VAL A 586 -51.62 -25.89 10.74
C VAL A 586 -50.95 -26.83 11.73
N THR A 587 -50.51 -28.01 11.28
CA THR A 587 -49.91 -29.03 12.15
C THR A 587 -48.40 -28.86 12.29
N SER A 588 -47.72 -28.28 11.30
CA SER A 588 -46.35 -27.79 11.44
C SER A 588 -46.03 -26.64 10.49
N ALA A 589 -45.01 -25.85 10.82
CA ALA A 589 -44.47 -24.81 9.96
C ALA A 589 -42.99 -24.53 10.30
N THR A 590 -42.24 -24.09 9.30
CA THR A 590 -40.83 -23.68 9.45
C THR A 590 -40.63 -22.38 8.71
N ALA A 591 -40.04 -21.37 9.35
CA ALA A 591 -39.66 -20.13 8.67
C ALA A 591 -38.16 -19.86 8.84
N ASP A 592 -37.47 -19.73 7.71
CA ASP A 592 -36.06 -19.37 7.62
C ASP A 592 -35.97 -17.91 7.13
N VAL A 593 -35.36 -17.07 7.96
CA VAL A 593 -35.38 -15.61 7.84
C VAL A 593 -33.95 -15.10 7.73
N PHE A 594 -33.63 -14.50 6.59
CA PHE A 594 -32.38 -13.82 6.32
C PHE A 594 -32.63 -12.30 6.35
N TYR A 595 -31.95 -11.56 7.22
CA TYR A 595 -32.21 -10.12 7.39
C TYR A 595 -30.93 -9.30 7.62
N TRP A 596 -30.96 -8.07 7.13
CA TRP A 596 -29.90 -7.07 7.29
C TRP A 596 -30.52 -5.88 8.05
N PRO A 597 -30.21 -5.70 9.34
CA PRO A 597 -30.58 -4.49 10.07
C PRO A 597 -30.05 -3.23 9.39
N ARG A 598 -30.75 -2.11 9.59
CA ARG A 598 -30.31 -0.78 9.17
C ARG A 598 -29.36 -0.12 10.18
#